data_AF-A0A560HIK8-F1
#
_entry.id   AF-A0A560HIK8-F1
#
_cell.length_a   1.000
_cell.length_b   1.000
_cell.length_c   1.000
_cell.angle_alpha   90.00
_cell.angle_beta   90.00
_cell.angle_gamma   90.00
#
_symmetry.space_group_name_H-M   'P 1'
#
loop_
_entity.id
_entity.type
_entity.pdbx_description
1 polymer ?
#
loop_
_entity_poly.entity_id
_entity_poly.type
_entity_poly.pdbx_seq_one_letter_code
_entity_poly.pdbx_strand_id
1 'polypeptide(L)' 'RLLEAGLYTNVSLPPATPKGLALLRSSVSAAHSRSQIDHALSLFADTGRELGLIPAEPVAQPEIRAAAQ' A
#
# COMPACT_ATOMS: atom_id res chain seq x y z
N ARG A 1 9.98 7.14 6.66
CA ARG A 1 9.41 5.90 7.25
C ARG A 1 9.45 4.70 6.31
N LEU A 2 8.54 4.54 5.34
CA LEU A 2 8.55 3.34 4.46
C LEU A 2 9.88 3.14 3.71
N LEU A 3 10.46 4.22 3.19
CA LEU A 3 11.77 4.17 2.52
C LEU A 3 12.90 3.73 3.47
N GLU A 4 12.88 4.21 4.72
CA GLU A 4 13.84 3.77 5.76
C GLU A 4 13.64 2.29 6.11
N ALA A 5 12.39 1.81 6.08
CA ALA A 5 12.04 0.41 6.29
C ALA A 5 12.35 -0.49 5.07
N GLY A 6 12.93 0.07 4.00
CA GLY A 6 13.34 -0.66 2.80
C GLY A 6 12.28 -0.76 1.70
N LEU A 7 11.15 -0.06 1.82
CA LEU A 7 10.08 -0.06 0.82
C LEU A 7 9.96 1.30 0.10
N TYR A 8 10.28 1.29 -1.20
CA TYR A 8 10.02 2.43 -2.08
C TYR A 8 8.62 2.33 -2.69
N THR A 9 7.86 3.41 -2.63
CA THR A 9 6.60 3.60 -3.36
C THR A 9 6.54 5.01 -3.90
N ASN A 10 5.87 5.20 -5.03
CA ASN A 10 5.65 6.54 -5.55
C ASN A 10 4.57 7.26 -4.72
N VAL A 11 4.61 8.58 -4.74
CA VAL A 11 3.54 9.44 -4.20
C VAL A 11 2.86 10.15 -5.36
N SER A 12 1.53 10.10 -5.40
CA SER A 12 0.70 10.87 -6.32
C SER A 12 0.07 12.02 -5.56
N LEU A 13 0.22 13.24 -6.08
CA LEU A 13 -0.22 14.47 -5.43
C LEU A 13 -1.37 15.13 -6.22
N PRO A 14 -2.23 15.91 -5.56
CA PRO A 14 -3.21 16.75 -6.24
C PRO A 14 -2.57 17.70 -7.26
N PRO A 15 -3.25 18.05 -8.37
CA PRO A 15 -4.65 17.75 -8.71
C PRO A 15 -4.85 16.41 -9.45
N ALA A 16 -3.78 15.65 -9.70
CA ALA A 16 -3.81 14.42 -10.47
C ALA A 16 -4.44 13.21 -9.73
N THR A 17 -4.94 13.42 -8.52
CA THR A 17 -5.54 12.41 -7.64
C THR A 17 -7.01 12.72 -7.34
N PRO A 18 -7.87 11.70 -7.20
CA PRO A 18 -9.27 11.90 -6.83
C PRO A 18 -9.41 12.62 -5.50
N LYS A 19 -10.43 13.49 -5.38
CA LYS A 19 -10.82 14.18 -4.14
C LYS A 19 -9.70 15.02 -3.49
N GLY A 20 -8.65 15.39 -4.25
CA GLY A 20 -7.54 16.19 -3.71
C GLY A 20 -6.69 15.46 -2.66
N LEU A 21 -6.67 14.12 -2.67
CA LEU A 21 -5.90 13.33 -1.71
C LEU A 21 -4.46 13.11 -2.18
N ALA A 22 -3.48 13.16 -1.27
CA ALA A 22 -2.16 12.59 -1.54
C ALA A 22 -2.23 11.06 -1.37
N LEU A 23 -1.79 10.30 -2.37
CA LEU A 23 -1.90 8.84 -2.39
C LEU A 23 -0.53 8.18 -2.55
N LEU A 24 -0.33 7.05 -1.87
CA LEU A 24 0.78 6.15 -2.15
C LEU A 24 0.41 5.25 -3.33
N ARG A 25 1.30 5.15 -4.32
CA ARG A 25 1.10 4.34 -5.53
C ARG A 25 2.18 3.27 -5.66
N SER A 26 1.77 2.03 -5.39
CA SER A 26 2.58 0.84 -5.63
C SER A 26 2.33 0.30 -7.04
N SER A 27 3.42 -0.02 -7.76
CA SER A 27 3.36 -0.67 -9.07
C SER A 27 3.77 -2.13 -8.92
N VAL A 28 2.81 -3.04 -8.99
CA VAL A 28 3.07 -4.49 -8.89
C VAL A 28 3.12 -5.08 -10.31
N SER A 29 4.07 -5.99 -10.53
CA SER A 29 4.27 -6.68 -11.81
C SER A 29 4.57 -8.15 -11.58
N ALA A 30 4.50 -8.95 -12.65
CA ALA A 30 4.82 -10.38 -12.62
C ALA A 30 6.26 -10.72 -12.20
N ALA A 31 7.16 -9.74 -12.18
CA ALA A 31 8.52 -9.91 -11.69
C ALA A 31 8.60 -10.04 -10.16
N HIS A 32 7.55 -9.64 -9.44
CA HIS A 32 7.51 -9.75 -7.98
C HIS A 32 7.02 -11.13 -7.56
N SER A 33 7.75 -11.77 -6.64
CA SER A 33 7.29 -12.99 -5.99
C SER A 33 6.17 -12.70 -4.98
N ARG A 34 5.40 -13.73 -4.62
CA ARG A 34 4.42 -13.64 -3.53
C ARG A 34 5.07 -13.20 -2.22
N SER A 35 6.22 -13.77 -1.88
CA SER A 35 6.96 -13.41 -0.66
C SER A 35 7.43 -11.97 -0.64
N GLN A 36 7.80 -11.38 -1.79
CA GLN A 36 8.14 -9.96 -1.87
C GLN A 36 6.92 -9.07 -1.63
N ILE A 37 5.75 -9.45 -2.16
CA ILE A 37 4.49 -8.74 -1.93
C ILE A 37 4.09 -8.84 -0.45
N ASP A 38 4.15 -10.03 0.14
CA ASP A 38 3.83 -10.25 1.55
C ASP A 38 4.75 -9.43 2.46
N HIS A 39 6.04 -9.37 2.14
CA HIS A 39 6.99 -8.54 2.87
C HIS A 39 6.65 -7.05 2.75
N ALA A 40 6.36 -6.54 1.56
CA ALA A 40 5.95 -5.16 1.36
C ALA A 40 4.66 -4.82 2.14
N LEU A 41 3.68 -5.73 2.16
CA LEU A 41 2.46 -5.58 2.94
C LEU A 41 2.71 -5.53 4.44
N SER A 42 3.63 -6.35 4.97
CA SER A 42 4.07 -6.25 6.37
C SER A 42 4.64 -4.88 6.68
N LEU A 43 5.54 -4.36 5.83
CA LEU A 43 6.15 -3.04 6.02
C LEU A 43 5.12 -1.91 6.01
N PHE A 44 4.11 -1.98 5.13
CA PHE A 44 2.98 -1.06 5.13
C PHE A 44 2.18 -1.15 6.43
N ALA A 45 1.84 -2.36 6.88
CA ALA A 45 1.07 -2.58 8.10
C ALA A 45 1.82 -2.08 9.34
N ASP A 46 3.10 -2.44 9.48
CA ASP A 46 3.92 -2.09 10.63
C ASP A 46 4.16 -0.58 10.69
N THR A 47 4.54 0.04 9.56
CA THR A 47 4.72 1.49 9.48
C THR A 47 3.40 2.23 9.68
N GLY A 48 2.30 1.73 9.10
CA GLY A 48 0.98 2.34 9.23
C GLY A 48 0.47 2.30 10.67
N ARG A 49 0.71 1.20 11.40
CA ARG A 49 0.38 1.08 12.83
C ARG A 49 1.26 1.96 13.70
N GLU A 50 2.57 2.01 13.42
CA GLU A 50 3.51 2.91 14.13
C GLU A 50 3.06 4.38 14.03
N LEU A 51 2.56 4.78 12.85
CA LEU A 51 2.05 6.13 12.61
C LEU A 51 0.60 6.35 13.06
N GLY A 52 -0.08 5.32 13.59
CA GLY A 52 -1.49 5.39 14.00
C GLY A 52 -2.49 5.53 12.83
N LEU A 53 -2.08 5.17 11.61
CA LEU A 53 -2.88 5.26 10.38
C LEU A 53 -3.67 3.98 10.07
N ILE A 54 -3.17 2.82 10.51
CA ILE A 54 -3.82 1.52 10.31
C ILE A 54 -4.23 0.96 11.67
N PRO A 55 -5.49 0.54 11.87
CA PRO A 55 -5.93 -0.07 13.12
C PRO A 55 -5.24 -1.42 13.38
N ALA A 56 -5.10 -1.78 14.65
CA ALA A 56 -4.50 -3.05 15.05
C ALA A 56 -5.37 -4.27 14.69
N GLU A 57 -6.69 -4.07 14.57
CA GLU A 57 -7.62 -5.14 14.23
C GLU A 57 -7.60 -5.49 12.74
N PRO A 58 -7.69 -6.78 12.39
CA PRO A 58 -7.79 -7.19 10.99
C PRO A 58 -9.07 -6.62 10.37
N VAL A 59 -8.93 -5.83 9.31
CA VAL A 59 -10.07 -5.48 8.45
C VAL A 59 -10.49 -6.77 7.74
N ALA A 60 -11.77 -7.12 7.83
CA ALA A 60 -12.34 -8.26 7.08
C ALA A 60 -11.92 -8.15 5.61
N GLN A 61 -11.45 -9.26 5.02
CA GLN A 61 -10.94 -9.25 3.64
C GLN A 61 -12.02 -8.71 2.70
N PRO A 62 -11.79 -7.56 2.04
CA PRO A 62 -12.76 -7.04 1.09
C PRO A 62 -12.85 -8.02 -0.09
N GLU A 63 -14.08 -8.29 -0.54
CA GLU A 63 -14.31 -9.08 -1.76
C GLU A 63 -13.64 -8.36 -2.94
N ILE A 64 -12.56 -8.93 -3.46
CA ILE A 64 -11.84 -8.37 -4.60
C ILE A 64 -12.71 -8.57 -5.84
N ARG A 65 -13.41 -7.51 -6.26
CA ARG A 65 -13.99 -7.46 -7.60
C ARG A 65 -12.85 -7.33 -8.60
N ALA A 66 -12.62 -8.39 -9.39
CA ALA A 66 -11.71 -8.33 -10.52
C ALA A 66 -12.14 -7.16 -11.42
N ALA A 67 -11.27 -6.16 -11.57
CA ALA A 67 -11.46 -5.10 -12.55
C ALA A 67 -11.40 -5.76 -13.93
N ALA A 68 -12.58 -5.95 -14.53
CA ALA A 68 -12.70 -6.29 -15.94
C ALA A 68 -12.13 -5.14 -16.77
N GLN A 69 -11.48 -5.54 -17.87
CA GLN A 69 -10.75 -4.74 -18.85
C GLN A 69 -11.53 -3.54 -19.38
#